data_AF-F8F6D9-F1
#
_entry.id   AF-F8F6D9-F1
#
_cell.length_a   1.000
_cell.length_b   1.000
_cell.length_c   1.000
_cell.angle_alpha   90.00
_cell.angle_beta   90.00
_cell.angle_gamma   90.00
#
_symmetry.space_group_name_H-M   'P 1'
#
loop_
_entity.id
_entity.type
_entity.pdbx_description
1 polymer ?
#
loop_
_entity_poly.entity_id
_entity_poly.type
_entity_poly.pdbx_seq_one_letter_code
_entity_poly.pdbx_strand_id
1 'polypeptide(L)'
;MYKQSVHLIRLSDLTQHLATAAEVEKYKPKELDSFVYNHKPYTLRKDRKAQEGDTILITNPTPDSLDHYSLNEIEVVDTVDHKGVITMDSNGIKHNEYLLMVPGRSTESRVIDYQTVEPAGEEQLNMDYPDMHTNNSGNLLMPNLGDVYKQTNNDASFETMVVAIQNQTVFLGGGFVVSPEELLDREKWQFQYNLLDQ
;
A
#
# COMPACT_ATOMS: atom_id res chain seq x y z
N MET A 1 24.53 5.84 -26.76
CA MET A 1 24.69 6.05 -25.30
C MET A 1 23.59 5.23 -24.64
N TYR A 2 23.95 4.27 -23.80
CA TYR A 2 22.97 3.35 -23.18
C TYR A 2 21.94 4.15 -22.37
N LYS A 3 20.66 4.01 -22.73
CA LYS A 3 19.54 4.56 -21.94
C LYS A 3 19.64 3.92 -20.56
N GLN A 4 19.97 4.70 -19.54
CA GLN A 4 19.97 4.20 -18.16
C GLN A 4 18.54 3.77 -17.82
N SER A 5 18.38 2.50 -17.49
CA SER A 5 17.13 1.96 -16.96
C SER A 5 16.91 2.57 -15.59
N VAL A 6 15.72 3.13 -15.36
CA VAL A 6 15.25 3.62 -14.07
C VAL A 6 14.38 2.54 -13.47
N HIS A 7 14.70 2.16 -12.23
CA HIS A 7 13.86 1.27 -11.44
C HIS A 7 12.81 2.13 -10.74
N LEU A 8 11.55 1.85 -11.02
CA LEU A 8 10.40 2.52 -10.43
C LEU A 8 9.64 1.52 -9.56
N ILE A 9 8.97 2.03 -8.54
CA ILE A 9 7.96 1.29 -7.79
C ILE A 9 6.62 1.94 -8.12
N ARG A 10 5.66 1.14 -8.58
CA ARG A 10 4.31 1.62 -8.84
C ARG A 10 3.55 1.73 -7.52
N LEU A 11 3.02 2.90 -7.18
CA LEU A 11 2.35 3.11 -5.90
C LEU A 11 1.07 2.26 -5.72
N SER A 12 0.37 1.92 -6.81
CA SER A 12 -0.91 1.21 -6.74
C SER A 12 -0.81 -0.22 -6.22
N ASP A 13 0.30 -0.91 -6.50
CA ASP A 13 0.51 -2.33 -6.19
C ASP A 13 1.92 -2.62 -5.62
N LEU A 14 2.72 -1.58 -5.44
CA LEU A 14 4.12 -1.64 -4.97
C LEU A 14 5.04 -2.52 -5.82
N THR A 15 4.66 -2.82 -7.06
CA THR A 15 5.46 -3.65 -7.96
C THR A 15 6.61 -2.85 -8.59
N GLN A 16 7.71 -3.55 -8.84
CA GLN A 16 8.87 -2.96 -9.49
C GLN A 16 8.67 -2.90 -11.01
N HIS A 17 8.93 -1.73 -11.59
CA HIS A 17 8.87 -1.49 -13.02
C HIS A 17 10.20 -0.96 -13.55
N LEU A 18 10.60 -1.44 -14.72
CA LEU A 18 11.73 -0.90 -15.47
C LEU A 18 11.20 0.09 -16.51
N ALA A 19 11.72 1.31 -16.48
CA ALA A 19 11.45 2.32 -17.48
C ALA A 19 12.76 2.95 -17.95
N THR A 20 12.74 3.63 -19.09
CA THR A 20 13.86 4.47 -19.50
C THR A 20 13.65 5.90 -19.02
N ALA A 21 14.72 6.65 -18.77
CA ALA A 21 14.60 8.04 -18.32
C ALA A 21 13.79 8.95 -19.29
N ALA A 22 13.68 8.58 -20.56
CA ALA A 22 12.88 9.31 -21.56
C ALA A 22 11.36 9.08 -21.43
N GLU A 23 10.94 8.02 -20.72
CA GLU A 23 9.54 7.65 -20.49
C GLU A 23 9.02 8.18 -19.15
N VAL A 24 9.88 8.81 -18.34
CA VAL A 24 9.53 9.29 -17.00
C VAL A 24 9.27 10.79 -17.01
N GLU A 25 8.05 11.17 -16.65
CA GLU A 25 7.67 12.56 -16.43
C GLU A 25 7.63 12.88 -14.93
N LYS A 26 8.19 14.03 -14.55
CA LYS A 26 8.18 14.47 -13.15
C LYS A 26 6.84 15.11 -12.83
N TYR A 27 6.12 14.52 -11.88
CA TYR A 27 4.91 15.09 -11.32
C TYR A 27 5.15 15.49 -9.86
N LYS A 28 4.69 16.69 -9.47
CA LYS A 28 4.68 17.12 -8.06
C LYS A 28 3.24 16.99 -7.54
N PRO A 29 2.97 16.09 -6.58
CA PRO A 29 1.65 15.95 -5.96
C PRO A 29 1.18 17.24 -5.30
N LYS A 30 -0.11 17.53 -5.42
CA LYS A 30 -0.79 18.73 -4.92
C LYS A 30 -2.09 18.37 -4.23
N GLU A 31 -2.63 19.34 -3.51
CA GLU A 31 -3.95 19.22 -2.90
C GLU A 31 -5.02 18.90 -3.96
N LEU A 32 -5.98 18.04 -3.57
CA LEU A 32 -7.02 17.43 -4.40
C LEU A 32 -6.52 16.41 -5.43
N ASP A 33 -5.22 16.15 -5.56
CA ASP A 33 -4.81 15.02 -6.40
C ASP A 33 -5.21 13.71 -5.71
N SER A 34 -5.70 12.76 -6.49
CA SER A 34 -6.08 11.43 -6.03
C SER A 34 -5.34 10.34 -6.79
N PHE A 35 -4.82 9.38 -6.06
CA PHE A 35 -4.07 8.25 -6.60
C PHE A 35 -4.30 7.00 -5.77
N VAL A 36 -3.99 5.84 -6.35
CA VAL A 36 -4.00 4.56 -5.64
C VAL A 36 -2.65 4.32 -4.97
N TYR A 37 -2.69 4.03 -3.68
CA TYR A 37 -1.56 3.56 -2.89
C TYR A 37 -1.92 2.23 -2.24
N ASN A 38 -1.09 1.21 -2.42
CA ASN A 38 -1.30 -0.12 -1.85
C ASN A 38 -2.75 -0.63 -1.99
N HIS A 39 -3.23 -0.66 -3.24
CA HIS A 39 -4.58 -1.09 -3.61
C HIS A 39 -5.72 -0.28 -2.97
N LYS A 40 -5.47 0.92 -2.42
CA LYS A 40 -6.51 1.79 -1.87
C LYS A 40 -6.44 3.18 -2.50
N PRO A 41 -7.57 3.77 -2.89
CA PRO A 41 -7.59 5.14 -3.40
C PRO A 41 -7.44 6.13 -2.25
N TYR A 42 -6.64 7.17 -2.47
CA TYR A 42 -6.50 8.29 -1.56
C TYR A 42 -6.63 9.61 -2.30
N THR A 43 -7.11 10.62 -1.58
CA THR A 43 -7.12 12.02 -2.02
C THR A 43 -6.28 12.87 -1.09
N LEU A 44 -5.38 13.68 -1.66
CA LEU A 44 -4.53 14.59 -0.90
C LEU A 44 -5.29 15.81 -0.40
N ARG A 45 -5.14 16.12 0.88
CA ARG A 45 -5.84 17.20 1.57
C ARG A 45 -4.92 18.05 2.44
N LYS A 46 -5.20 19.35 2.51
CA LYS A 46 -4.58 20.31 3.45
C LYS A 46 -5.56 20.97 4.42
N ASP A 47 -6.87 20.85 4.14
CA ASP A 47 -7.96 21.46 4.90
C ASP A 47 -8.08 20.91 6.33
N ARG A 48 -7.61 19.68 6.56
CA ARG A 48 -7.64 19.00 7.85
C ARG A 48 -6.25 18.55 8.28
N LYS A 49 -6.02 18.59 9.60
CA LYS A 49 -4.84 18.00 10.24
C LYS A 49 -4.98 16.48 10.34
N ALA A 50 -3.86 15.78 10.20
CA ALA A 50 -3.81 14.33 10.37
C ALA A 50 -4.14 13.92 11.82
N GLN A 51 -4.74 12.74 11.95
CA GLN A 51 -5.04 12.05 13.19
C GLN A 51 -4.18 10.79 13.32
N GLU A 52 -4.13 10.21 14.51
CA GLU A 52 -3.52 8.89 14.74
C GLU A 52 -4.13 7.85 13.79
N GLY A 53 -3.27 7.05 13.15
CA GLY A 53 -3.63 6.07 12.12
C GLY A 53 -3.81 6.65 10.71
N ASP A 54 -3.84 7.97 10.53
CA ASP A 54 -3.93 8.56 9.19
C ASP A 54 -2.61 8.36 8.42
N THR A 55 -2.71 8.26 7.10
CA THR A 55 -1.55 8.21 6.20
C THR A 55 -1.20 9.62 5.69
N ILE A 56 0.09 9.94 5.60
CA ILE A 56 0.57 11.23 5.13
C ILE A 56 1.59 11.06 4.01
N LEU A 57 1.59 12.02 3.08
CA LEU A 57 2.59 12.14 2.01
C LEU A 57 3.51 13.33 2.30
N ILE A 58 4.79 13.08 2.42
CA ILE A 58 5.78 14.12 2.70
C ILE A 58 6.08 14.88 1.41
N THR A 59 5.84 16.19 1.40
CA THR A 59 5.97 17.04 0.19
C THR A 59 7.00 18.16 0.32
N ASN A 60 7.39 18.51 1.55
CA ASN A 60 8.37 19.55 1.82
C ASN A 60 9.22 19.16 3.04
N PRO A 61 10.13 18.19 2.88
CA PRO A 61 10.87 17.65 4.01
C PRO A 61 11.91 18.65 4.55
N THR A 62 11.86 18.88 5.86
CA THR A 62 12.84 19.66 6.62
C THR A 62 13.18 18.88 7.91
N PRO A 63 13.75 17.66 7.77
CA PRO A 63 14.02 16.77 8.89
C PRO A 63 14.96 17.43 9.91
N ASP A 64 14.66 17.26 11.20
CA ASP A 64 15.58 17.64 12.25
C ASP A 64 16.70 16.58 12.34
N SER A 65 17.72 16.80 13.18
CA SER A 65 18.93 15.94 13.19
C SER A 65 18.70 14.46 13.52
N LEU A 66 17.53 14.10 14.07
CA LEU A 66 17.16 12.73 14.44
C LEU A 66 16.14 12.11 13.47
N ASP A 67 15.58 12.89 12.57
CA ASP A 67 14.55 12.41 11.64
C ASP A 67 15.18 11.86 10.36
N HIS A 68 14.57 10.82 9.79
CA HIS A 68 15.13 10.08 8.65
C HIS A 68 14.20 10.03 7.44
N TYR A 69 13.23 10.95 7.37
CA TYR A 69 12.27 11.00 6.28
C TYR A 69 12.73 11.85 5.10
N SER A 70 12.13 11.60 3.94
CA SER A 70 12.53 12.16 2.65
C SER A 70 11.35 12.64 1.81
N LEU A 71 11.65 13.21 0.64
CA LEU A 71 10.62 13.75 -0.26
C LEU A 71 9.80 12.63 -0.91
N ASN A 72 8.48 12.78 -0.91
CA ASN A 72 7.48 11.82 -1.42
C ASN A 72 7.41 10.50 -0.65
N GLU A 73 7.95 10.46 0.55
CA GLU A 73 7.79 9.34 1.45
C GLU A 73 6.36 9.31 2.02
N ILE A 74 5.84 8.11 2.22
CA ILE A 74 4.49 7.87 2.74
C ILE A 74 4.65 7.22 4.10
N GLU A 75 4.11 7.86 5.14
CA GLU A 75 4.21 7.39 6.52
C GLU A 75 2.83 7.34 7.18
N VAL A 76 2.71 6.50 8.21
CA VAL A 76 1.52 6.38 9.05
C VAL A 76 1.76 7.15 10.34
N VAL A 77 0.76 7.96 10.73
CA VAL A 77 0.80 8.74 11.97
C VAL A 77 0.58 7.81 13.16
N ASP A 78 1.54 7.82 14.09
CA ASP A 78 1.43 7.14 15.38
C ASP A 78 0.78 8.07 16.42
N THR A 79 1.32 9.29 16.59
CA THR A 79 0.75 10.26 17.53
C THR A 79 0.70 11.67 16.96
N VAL A 80 -0.23 12.49 17.46
CA VAL A 80 -0.41 13.88 17.02
C VAL A 80 0.06 14.84 18.09
N ASP A 81 0.93 15.77 17.71
CA ASP A 81 1.42 16.84 18.58
C ASP A 81 0.88 18.21 18.12
N HIS A 82 1.07 19.24 18.93
CA HIS A 82 0.62 20.60 18.66
C HIS A 82 1.31 21.19 17.41
N LYS A 83 2.57 20.79 17.17
CA LYS A 83 3.42 21.31 16.10
C LYS A 83 3.41 20.46 14.83
N GLY A 84 2.89 19.24 14.90
CA GLY A 84 3.02 18.27 13.82
C GLY A 84 2.48 16.90 14.21
N VAL A 85 3.09 15.86 13.65
CA VAL A 85 2.79 14.46 13.92
C VAL A 85 4.07 13.69 14.14
N ILE A 86 3.97 12.61 14.92
CA ILE A 86 5.00 11.60 15.07
C ILE A 86 4.52 10.37 14.34
N THR A 87 5.37 9.78 13.52
CA THR A 87 5.04 8.60 12.71
C THR A 87 5.47 7.31 13.39
N MET A 88 5.01 6.18 12.85
CA MET A 88 5.40 4.84 13.32
C MET A 88 6.92 4.61 13.29
N ASP A 89 7.62 5.27 12.36
CA ASP A 89 9.09 5.22 12.26
C ASP A 89 9.79 6.22 13.20
N SER A 90 9.05 6.79 14.15
CA SER A 90 9.54 7.77 15.14
C SER A 90 10.06 9.08 14.53
N ASN A 91 9.58 9.46 13.35
CA ASN A 91 9.91 10.75 12.72
C ASN A 91 8.97 11.86 13.19
N GLY A 92 9.52 13.03 13.50
CA GLY A 92 8.76 14.25 13.79
C GLY A 92 8.49 15.07 12.52
N ILE A 93 7.24 15.15 12.08
CA ILE A 93 6.87 15.83 10.83
C ILE A 93 5.94 17.01 11.13
N LYS A 94 6.34 18.24 10.77
CA LYS A 94 5.54 19.46 10.99
C LYS A 94 4.36 19.52 10.03
N HIS A 95 3.27 20.17 10.42
CA HIS A 95 2.04 20.24 9.62
C HIS A 95 2.19 20.87 8.22
N ASN A 96 3.25 21.66 7.99
CA ASN A 96 3.54 22.28 6.70
C ASN A 96 4.40 21.39 5.77
N GLU A 97 4.86 20.24 6.23
CA GLU A 97 5.79 19.36 5.51
C GLU A 97 5.08 18.23 4.78
N TYR A 98 3.83 17.95 5.13
CA TYR A 98 3.04 16.85 4.57
C TYR A 98 1.70 17.28 3.96
N LEU A 99 1.14 16.37 3.17
CA LEU A 99 -0.24 16.33 2.74
C LEU A 99 -0.94 15.13 3.38
N LEU A 100 -2.16 15.32 3.87
CA LEU A 100 -2.95 14.23 4.41
C LEU A 100 -3.47 13.36 3.26
N MET A 101 -3.28 12.05 3.34
CA MET A 101 -3.88 11.10 2.42
C MET A 101 -5.21 10.63 3.00
N VAL A 102 -6.32 11.24 2.55
CA VAL A 102 -7.66 10.85 2.99
C VAL A 102 -8.14 9.67 2.14
N PRO A 103 -8.60 8.56 2.74
CA PRO A 103 -9.13 7.42 2.00
C PRO A 103 -10.29 7.82 1.08
N GLY A 104 -10.32 7.21 -0.11
CA GLY A 104 -11.35 7.44 -1.13
C GLY A 104 -11.00 8.53 -2.15
N ARG A 105 -11.83 8.61 -3.19
CA ARG A 105 -11.77 9.68 -4.20
C ARG A 105 -12.78 10.76 -3.87
N SER A 106 -12.30 11.98 -3.65
CA SER A 106 -13.18 13.13 -3.52
C SER A 106 -13.81 13.47 -4.88
N THR A 107 -15.05 13.93 -4.90
CA THR A 107 -15.74 14.39 -6.13
C THR A 107 -15.00 15.53 -6.83
N GLU A 108 -14.22 16.30 -6.08
CA GLU A 108 -13.41 17.41 -6.57
C GLU A 108 -11.96 16.99 -6.87
N SER A 109 -11.65 15.69 -6.80
CA SER A 109 -10.28 15.23 -6.95
C SER A 109 -9.82 15.19 -8.41
N ARG A 110 -8.51 15.37 -8.60
CA ARG A 110 -7.82 15.18 -9.87
C ARG A 110 -7.17 13.81 -9.86
N VAL A 111 -7.69 12.90 -10.68
CA VAL A 111 -7.15 11.55 -10.80
C VAL A 111 -5.80 11.57 -11.53
N ILE A 112 -4.76 11.03 -10.90
CA ILE A 112 -3.39 11.01 -11.43
C ILE A 112 -2.81 9.59 -11.55
N ASP A 113 -3.67 8.56 -11.60
CA ASP A 113 -3.22 7.16 -11.67
C ASP A 113 -2.51 6.80 -12.98
N TYR A 114 -2.90 7.44 -14.08
CA TYR A 114 -2.42 7.12 -15.42
C TYR A 114 -2.05 8.38 -16.20
N GLN A 115 -0.96 8.30 -16.97
CA GLN A 115 -0.46 9.43 -17.78
C GLN A 115 -1.39 9.78 -18.95
N THR A 116 -2.05 8.78 -19.52
CA THR A 116 -3.05 8.97 -20.57
C THR A 116 -4.39 8.51 -20.04
N VAL A 117 -5.27 9.46 -19.72
CA VAL A 117 -6.69 9.18 -19.53
C VAL A 117 -7.25 9.01 -20.94
N GLU A 118 -7.13 7.80 -21.51
CA GLU A 118 -8.08 7.47 -22.57
C GLU A 118 -9.48 7.63 -22.00
N PRO A 119 -10.48 8.06 -22.78
CA PRO A 119 -11.87 8.16 -22.33
C PRO A 119 -12.44 6.73 -22.20
N ALA A 120 -11.83 5.90 -21.36
CA ALA A 120 -12.48 4.75 -20.80
C ALA A 120 -13.60 5.30 -19.93
N GLY A 121 -14.83 4.90 -20.26
CA GLY A 121 -16.04 5.43 -19.67
C GLY A 121 -16.02 5.41 -18.15
N GLU A 122 -17.00 6.09 -17.59
CA GLU A 122 -17.28 6.29 -16.16
C GLU A 122 -17.20 5.00 -15.30
N GLU A 123 -17.10 3.81 -15.92
CA GLU A 123 -16.84 2.50 -15.32
C GLU A 123 -15.42 2.34 -14.75
N GLN A 124 -14.38 3.02 -15.27
CA GLN A 124 -13.00 2.88 -14.76
C GLN A 124 -12.74 3.72 -13.49
N LEU A 125 -13.52 4.79 -13.29
CA LEU A 125 -13.42 5.69 -12.13
C LEU A 125 -14.06 5.07 -10.87
N ASN A 126 -14.97 4.12 -11.07
CA ASN A 126 -15.64 3.31 -10.05
C ASN A 126 -15.07 1.89 -9.97
N MET A 127 -13.78 1.68 -10.30
CA MET A 127 -13.09 0.56 -9.64
C MET A 127 -13.02 0.91 -8.15
N ASP A 128 -14.10 0.57 -7.45
CA ASP A 128 -14.10 0.16 -6.06
C ASP A 128 -12.95 -0.83 -5.96
N TYR A 129 -11.77 -0.31 -5.63
CA TYR A 129 -10.81 -1.09 -4.90
C TYR A 129 -11.59 -1.53 -3.68
N PRO A 130 -11.95 -2.82 -3.59
CA PRO A 130 -12.83 -3.28 -2.55
C PRO A 130 -12.20 -2.83 -1.25
N ASP A 131 -12.97 -2.06 -0.49
CA ASP A 131 -12.62 -1.65 0.86
C ASP A 131 -12.26 -2.93 1.60
N MET A 132 -10.96 -3.22 1.74
CA MET A 132 -10.42 -4.45 2.34
C MET A 132 -10.76 -4.55 3.84
N HIS A 133 -11.69 -3.72 4.32
CA HIS A 133 -12.31 -3.79 5.63
C HIS A 133 -13.78 -4.24 5.60
N THR A 134 -14.33 -4.64 4.44
CA THR A 134 -15.67 -5.21 4.38
C THR A 134 -15.66 -6.69 4.01
N ASN A 135 -15.91 -7.51 5.03
CA ASN A 135 -16.40 -8.87 4.89
C ASN A 135 -17.56 -8.94 3.86
N ASN A 136 -17.33 -9.50 2.66
CA ASN A 136 -18.19 -10.53 2.06
C ASN A 136 -17.76 -10.96 0.64
N SER A 137 -17.53 -12.27 0.50
CA SER A 137 -18.03 -13.16 -0.56
C SER A 137 -17.90 -12.73 -2.03
N GLY A 138 -16.93 -13.28 -2.77
CA GLY A 138 -17.09 -13.38 -4.23
C GLY A 138 -15.89 -13.76 -5.09
N ASN A 139 -14.67 -13.43 -4.70
CA ASN A 139 -13.46 -13.79 -5.45
C ASN A 139 -12.56 -14.66 -4.57
N LEU A 140 -11.98 -15.73 -5.13
CA LEU A 140 -11.00 -16.58 -4.44
C LEU A 140 -9.99 -15.66 -3.72
N LEU A 141 -10.06 -15.60 -2.40
CA LEU A 141 -9.12 -14.83 -1.59
C LEU A 141 -7.74 -15.44 -1.80
N MET A 142 -6.92 -14.78 -2.63
CA MET A 142 -5.50 -15.07 -2.62
C MET A 142 -4.96 -14.69 -1.23
N PRO A 143 -4.12 -15.54 -0.63
CA PRO A 143 -3.41 -15.17 0.58
C PRO A 143 -2.46 -14.01 0.28
N ASN A 144 -2.16 -13.19 1.27
CA ASN A 144 -1.20 -12.10 1.17
C ASN A 144 0.20 -12.56 1.56
N LEU A 145 1.21 -11.86 1.04
CA LEU A 145 2.58 -12.03 1.54
C LEU A 145 2.62 -11.68 3.03
N GLY A 146 3.30 -12.50 3.84
CA GLY A 146 3.36 -12.29 5.28
C GLY A 146 2.19 -12.89 6.08
N ASP A 147 1.17 -13.46 5.41
CA ASP A 147 0.14 -14.23 6.10
C ASP A 147 0.74 -15.46 6.78
N VAL A 148 0.40 -15.68 8.05
CA VAL A 148 0.80 -16.85 8.83
C VAL A 148 -0.36 -17.82 8.94
N TYR A 149 -0.13 -19.06 8.52
CA TYR A 149 -1.08 -20.16 8.58
C TYR A 149 -0.55 -21.28 9.48
N LYS A 150 -1.47 -21.91 10.20
CA LYS A 150 -1.22 -23.09 11.04
C LYS A 150 -1.81 -24.33 10.38
N GLN A 151 -1.02 -25.38 10.19
CA GLN A 151 -1.56 -26.64 9.69
C GLN A 151 -2.29 -27.40 10.81
N THR A 152 -3.52 -27.82 10.53
CA THR A 152 -4.42 -28.51 11.48
C THR A 152 -4.42 -30.03 11.30
N ASN A 153 -3.91 -30.52 10.18
CA ASN A 153 -4.13 -31.91 9.72
C ASN A 153 -2.98 -32.89 10.02
N ASN A 154 -2.12 -32.62 11.01
CA ASN A 154 -1.04 -33.52 11.39
C ASN A 154 -0.82 -33.53 12.91
N ASP A 155 -0.40 -34.67 13.47
CA ASP A 155 -0.04 -34.86 14.89
C ASP A 155 1.08 -33.90 15.39
N ALA A 156 1.66 -33.12 14.48
CA ALA A 156 2.53 -31.99 14.76
C ALA A 156 1.90 -30.70 14.19
N SER A 157 1.49 -29.79 15.07
CA SER A 157 1.08 -28.44 14.67
C SER A 157 2.30 -27.65 14.25
N PHE A 158 2.33 -27.15 13.02
CA PHE A 158 3.35 -26.20 12.58
C PHE A 158 2.70 -24.95 12.00
N GLU A 159 3.38 -23.82 12.22
CA GLU A 159 3.01 -22.51 11.71
C GLU A 159 4.02 -22.11 10.65
N THR A 160 3.52 -21.57 9.56
CA THR A 160 4.35 -21.13 8.44
C THR A 160 3.76 -19.91 7.77
N MET A 161 4.63 -19.13 7.15
CA MET A 161 4.28 -17.86 6.54
C MET A 161 4.33 -17.94 5.03
N VAL A 162 3.47 -17.20 4.34
CA VAL A 162 3.57 -16.96 2.91
C VAL A 162 4.80 -16.10 2.61
N VAL A 163 5.79 -16.68 1.92
CA VAL A 163 7.07 -16.02 1.58
C VAL A 163 7.17 -15.60 0.13
N ALA A 164 6.36 -16.19 -0.76
CA ALA A 164 6.24 -15.78 -2.15
C ALA A 164 4.93 -16.28 -2.74
N ILE A 165 4.45 -15.57 -3.76
CA ILE A 165 3.30 -15.98 -4.58
C ILE A 165 3.73 -15.85 -6.03
N GLN A 166 3.61 -16.93 -6.79
CA GLN A 166 3.88 -16.93 -8.23
C GLN A 166 2.67 -17.50 -8.96
N ASN A 167 1.98 -16.66 -9.73
CA ASN A 167 0.75 -17.02 -10.43
C ASN A 167 -0.33 -17.57 -9.47
N GLN A 168 -0.62 -18.88 -9.52
CA GLN A 168 -1.57 -19.58 -8.64
C GLN A 168 -0.85 -20.54 -7.68
N THR A 169 0.42 -20.26 -7.40
CA THR A 169 1.26 -21.08 -6.52
C THR A 169 1.73 -20.24 -5.35
N VAL A 170 1.46 -20.73 -4.14
CA VAL A 170 1.85 -20.08 -2.89
C VAL A 170 3.03 -20.84 -2.30
N PHE A 171 4.08 -20.10 -1.95
CA PHE A 171 5.27 -20.64 -1.31
C PHE A 171 5.23 -20.27 0.16
N LEU A 172 5.35 -21.28 1.02
CA LEU A 172 5.38 -21.12 2.47
C LEU A 172 6.80 -21.29 3.00
N GLY A 173 7.08 -20.67 4.15
CA GLY A 173 8.29 -20.86 4.92
C GLY A 173 8.56 -22.35 5.19
N GLY A 174 9.81 -22.77 5.09
CA GLY A 174 10.18 -24.20 5.14
C GLY A 174 10.15 -24.92 3.79
N GLY A 175 9.87 -24.21 2.70
CA GLY A 175 9.98 -24.73 1.33
C GLY A 175 8.73 -25.47 0.83
N PHE A 176 7.59 -25.30 1.51
CA PHE A 176 6.33 -25.88 1.08
C PHE A 176 5.71 -25.08 -0.06
N VAL A 177 5.03 -25.79 -0.95
CA VAL A 177 4.38 -25.22 -2.12
C VAL A 177 2.93 -25.71 -2.12
N VAL A 178 1.99 -24.78 -2.05
CA VAL A 178 0.56 -25.08 -1.93
C VAL A 178 -0.24 -24.23 -2.92
N SER A 179 -1.46 -24.67 -3.21
CA SER A 179 -2.42 -23.86 -3.98
C SER A 179 -3.17 -22.88 -3.06
N PRO A 180 -3.64 -21.73 -3.57
CA PRO A 180 -4.50 -20.83 -2.82
C PRO A 180 -5.77 -21.51 -2.28
N GLU A 181 -6.36 -22.42 -3.06
CA GLU A 181 -7.54 -23.18 -2.68
C GLU A 181 -7.30 -24.07 -1.45
N GLU A 182 -6.09 -24.61 -1.33
CA GLU A 182 -5.70 -25.42 -0.19
C GLU A 182 -5.61 -24.59 1.10
N LEU A 183 -5.11 -23.36 1.04
CA LEU A 183 -5.03 -22.46 2.20
C LEU A 183 -6.42 -21.97 2.66
N LEU A 184 -7.42 -21.98 1.77
CA LEU A 184 -8.80 -21.68 2.10
C LEU A 184 -9.52 -22.84 2.80
N ASP A 185 -8.96 -24.05 2.75
CA ASP A 185 -9.48 -25.24 3.41
C ASP A 185 -9.21 -25.18 4.93
N ARG A 186 -10.21 -24.73 5.69
CA ARG A 186 -10.14 -24.60 7.16
C ARG A 186 -9.94 -25.92 7.90
N GLU A 187 -10.14 -27.07 7.25
CA GLU A 187 -9.82 -28.37 7.83
C GLU A 187 -8.31 -28.68 7.76
N LYS A 188 -7.60 -28.03 6.82
CA LYS A 188 -6.15 -28.20 6.63
C LYS A 188 -5.35 -27.06 7.23
N TRP A 189 -5.81 -25.83 7.05
CA TRP A 189 -5.06 -24.62 7.36
C TRP A 189 -5.91 -23.60 8.10
N GLN A 190 -5.35 -23.03 9.17
CA GLN A 190 -5.97 -21.98 9.96
C GLN A 190 -5.13 -20.71 9.88
N PHE A 191 -5.67 -19.65 9.28
CA PHE A 191 -5.08 -18.31 9.32
C PHE A 191 -4.90 -17.85 10.78
N GLN A 192 -3.76 -17.24 11.08
CA GLN A 192 -3.43 -16.72 12.40
C GLN A 192 -3.42 -15.19 12.39
N TYR A 193 -2.48 -14.60 11.66
CA TYR A 193 -2.26 -13.16 11.55
C TYR A 193 -1.40 -12.86 10.31
N ASN A 194 -1.33 -11.60 9.90
CA ASN A 194 -0.37 -11.13 8.90
C ASN A 194 0.75 -10.34 9.61
N LEU A 195 2.00 -10.59 9.27
CA LEU A 195 3.15 -9.89 9.88
C LEU A 195 3.27 -8.41 9.51
N LEU A 196 2.65 -7.97 8.42
CA LEU A 196 2.62 -6.58 7.98
C LEU A 196 1.48 -5.78 8.65
N ASP A 197 0.60 -6.46 9.38
CA ASP A 197 -0.52 -5.87 10.13
C ASP A 197 -0.20 -5.66 11.64
N GLN A 198 1.02 -5.99 12.09
CA GLN A 198 1.54 -5.74 13.45
C GLN A 198 2.53 -4.58 13.46
#